data_AF-A0A956JCG1-F1
#
_entry.id   AF-A0A956JCG1-F1
#
_cell.length_a   1.000
_cell.length_b   1.000
_cell.length_c   1.000
_cell.angle_alpha   90.00
_cell.angle_beta   90.00
_cell.angle_gamma   90.00
#
_symmetry.space_group_name_H-M   'P 1'
#
loop_
_entity.id
_entity.type
_entity.pdbx_description
1 polymer ?
#
loop_
_entity_poly.entity_id
_entity_poly.type
_entity_poly.pdbx_seq_one_letter_code
_entity_poly.pdbx_strand_id
1 'polypeptide(L)'
;MSDEALLRAWAGGDEAAGAMLYRRHFDALYRFFRTKAPDAYEDLIQTTMLECVRSKDRFRGDAPFRGFLFGVARNTLLHHFRSRFRDRLDFDASRSSVADLDPRPSTIAARNAEQTRLLEAMRRIPVDLQIVIELHYWE
;
A
#
# COMPACT_ATOMS: atom_id res chain seq x y z
N MET A 1 -17.16 20.67 2.40
CA MET A 1 -15.81 21.10 1.96
C MET A 1 -15.14 20.01 1.14
N SER A 2 -14.50 20.40 0.03
CA SER A 2 -13.68 19.51 -0.80
C SER A 2 -12.36 19.16 -0.09
N ASP A 3 -11.74 18.05 -0.51
CA ASP A 3 -10.45 17.61 0.05
C ASP A 3 -9.33 18.62 -0.19
N GLU A 4 -9.33 19.27 -1.37
CA GLU A 4 -8.38 20.33 -1.70
C GLU A 4 -8.49 21.52 -0.74
N ALA A 5 -9.72 21.95 -0.44
CA ALA A 5 -9.96 23.03 0.51
C ALA A 5 -9.48 22.65 1.91
N LEU A 6 -9.70 21.41 2.32
CA LEU A 6 -9.22 20.89 3.60
C LEU A 6 -7.69 20.82 3.68
N LEU A 7 -7.03 20.38 2.60
CA LEU A 7 -5.57 20.34 2.53
C LEU A 7 -4.98 21.76 2.64
N ARG A 8 -5.54 22.73 1.90
CA ARG A 8 -5.08 24.13 1.95
C ARG A 8 -5.31 24.77 3.31
N ALA A 9 -6.47 24.56 3.91
CA ALA A 9 -6.78 25.07 5.25
C ALA A 9 -5.84 24.45 6.30
N TRP A 10 -5.63 23.14 6.25
CA TRP A 10 -4.73 22.46 7.17
C TRP A 10 -3.28 22.96 7.04
N ALA A 11 -2.82 23.17 5.81
CA ALA A 11 -1.51 23.76 5.57
C ALA A 11 -1.37 25.21 6.07
N GLY A 12 -2.49 25.93 6.20
CA GLY A 12 -2.57 27.25 6.83
C GLY A 12 -2.65 27.21 8.35
N GLY A 13 -2.61 26.03 8.98
CA GLY A 13 -2.67 25.85 10.43
C GLY A 13 -4.03 25.42 10.98
N ASP A 14 -5.04 25.18 10.14
CA ASP A 14 -6.35 24.70 10.60
C ASP A 14 -6.29 23.19 10.95
N GLU A 15 -6.12 22.91 12.24
CA GLU A 15 -6.08 21.53 12.75
C GLU A 15 -7.40 20.77 12.54
N ALA A 16 -8.55 21.46 12.57
CA ALA A 16 -9.85 20.82 12.37
C ALA A 16 -10.03 20.36 10.92
N ALA A 17 -9.54 21.14 9.96
CA ALA A 17 -9.48 20.75 8.56
C ALA A 17 -8.59 19.51 8.36
N GLY A 18 -7.43 19.48 9.03
CA GLY A 18 -6.52 18.32 9.03
C GLY A 18 -7.16 17.06 9.61
N ALA A 19 -7.79 17.17 10.78
CA ALA A 19 -8.49 16.06 11.42
C ALA A 19 -9.66 15.52 10.60
N MET A 20 -10.37 16.39 9.87
CA MET A 20 -11.43 15.96 8.97
C MET A 20 -10.89 15.25 7.73
N LEU A 21 -9.82 15.77 7.12
CA LEU A 21 -9.17 15.13 5.97
C LEU A 21 -8.58 13.76 6.37
N TYR A 22 -7.96 13.68 7.54
CA TYR A 22 -7.44 12.45 8.11
C TYR A 22 -8.54 11.40 8.27
N ARG A 23 -9.63 11.72 8.98
CA ARG A 23 -10.74 10.78 9.19
C ARG A 23 -11.34 10.28 7.87
N ARG A 24 -11.44 11.15 6.86
CA ARG A 24 -12.00 10.80 5.54
C ARG A 24 -11.17 9.76 4.79
N HIS A 25 -9.85 9.78 4.95
CA HIS A 25 -8.93 8.93 4.18
C HIS A 25 -8.24 7.83 5.01
N PHE A 26 -8.39 7.86 6.33
CA PHE A 26 -7.75 6.93 7.26
C PHE A 26 -8.00 5.47 6.86
N ASP A 27 -9.25 5.06 6.69
CA ASP A 27 -9.59 3.67 6.36
C ASP A 27 -8.94 3.20 5.06
N ALA A 28 -8.85 4.08 4.06
CA ALA A 28 -8.26 3.77 2.78
C ALA A 28 -6.74 3.59 2.89
N LEU A 29 -6.06 4.47 3.63
CA LEU A 29 -4.63 4.35 3.90
C LEU A 29 -4.32 3.17 4.83
N TYR A 30 -5.14 2.93 5.83
CA TYR A 30 -5.04 1.77 6.72
C TYR A 30 -5.06 0.47 5.92
N ARG A 31 -6.07 0.26 5.07
CA ARG A 31 -6.13 -0.94 4.21
C ARG A 31 -4.91 -1.04 3.28
N PHE A 32 -4.45 0.09 2.74
CA PHE A 32 -3.30 0.14 1.85
C PHE A 32 -1.99 -0.28 2.53
N PHE A 33 -1.72 0.23 3.73
CA PHE A 33 -0.48 0.00 4.46
C PHE A 33 -0.50 -1.27 5.30
N ARG A 34 -1.63 -1.61 5.94
CA ARG A 34 -1.76 -2.77 6.84
C ARG A 34 -1.37 -4.08 6.15
N THR A 35 -1.66 -4.20 4.86
CA THR A 35 -1.33 -5.39 4.06
C THR A 35 0.14 -5.45 3.63
N LYS A 36 0.89 -4.34 3.69
CA LYS A 36 2.25 -4.21 3.15
C LYS A 36 3.31 -4.04 4.23
N ALA A 37 2.98 -3.32 5.28
CA ALA A 37 3.85 -3.02 6.41
C ALA A 37 3.02 -3.08 7.71
N PRO A 38 2.58 -4.27 8.13
CA PRO A 38 1.69 -4.43 9.29
C PRO A 38 2.30 -3.91 10.60
N ASP A 39 3.62 -3.84 10.70
CA ASP A 39 4.31 -3.38 11.91
C ASP A 39 4.63 -1.88 11.88
N ALA A 40 4.32 -1.18 10.78
CA ALA A 40 4.67 0.25 10.59
C ALA A 40 3.53 1.10 9.97
N TYR A 41 2.33 0.55 9.80
CA TYR A 41 1.27 1.22 9.05
C TYR A 41 0.86 2.56 9.68
N GLU A 42 0.83 2.67 11.01
CA GLU A 42 0.42 3.91 11.71
C GLU A 42 1.37 5.05 11.38
N ASP A 43 2.67 4.81 11.51
CA ASP A 43 3.71 5.79 11.19
C ASP A 43 3.70 6.16 9.71
N LEU A 44 3.46 5.19 8.82
CA LEU A 44 3.37 5.44 7.38
C LEU A 44 2.15 6.29 7.01
N ILE A 45 1.02 6.09 7.68
CA ILE A 45 -0.18 6.93 7.51
C ILE A 45 0.13 8.36 7.93
N GLN A 46 0.70 8.55 9.13
CA GLN A 46 1.06 9.87 9.64
C GLN A 46 2.05 10.58 8.72
N THR A 47 3.10 9.88 8.32
CA THR A 47 4.12 10.39 7.39
C THR A 47 3.50 10.79 6.06
N THR A 48 2.61 9.96 5.50
CA THR A 48 1.91 10.26 4.24
C THR A 48 1.10 11.54 4.34
N MET A 49 0.35 11.72 5.43
CA MET A 49 -0.48 12.91 5.63
C MET A 49 0.39 14.17 5.79
N LEU A 50 1.50 14.10 6.53
CA LEU A 50 2.46 15.19 6.64
C LEU A 50 3.09 15.55 5.27
N GLU A 51 3.49 14.55 4.50
CA GLU A 51 4.08 14.75 3.17
C GLU A 51 3.06 15.34 2.17
N CYS A 52 1.78 15.03 2.31
CA CYS A 52 0.72 15.70 1.53
C CYS A 52 0.66 17.19 1.83
N VAL A 53 0.77 17.61 3.09
CA VAL A 53 0.79 19.03 3.48
C VAL A 53 2.06 19.71 2.94
N ARG A 54 3.22 19.09 3.10
CA ARG A 54 4.51 19.60 2.59
C ARG A 54 4.52 19.73 1.07
N SER A 55 3.85 18.82 0.38
CA SER A 55 3.79 18.77 -1.08
C SER A 55 2.53 19.43 -1.67
N LYS A 56 1.76 20.17 -0.86
CA LYS A 56 0.46 20.74 -1.28
C LYS A 56 0.53 21.56 -2.56
N ASP A 57 1.63 22.29 -2.77
CA ASP A 57 1.78 23.18 -3.92
C ASP A 57 1.98 22.41 -5.24
N ARG A 58 2.30 21.11 -5.14
CA ARG A 58 2.35 20.20 -6.30
C ARG A 58 0.96 19.70 -6.69
N PHE A 59 -0.01 19.77 -5.79
CA PHE A 59 -1.39 19.41 -6.07
C PHE A 59 -2.09 20.59 -6.76
N ARG A 60 -2.16 20.54 -8.09
CA ARG A 60 -2.75 21.59 -8.92
C ARG A 60 -4.28 21.54 -9.03
N GLY A 61 -4.92 20.54 -8.42
CA GLY A 61 -6.38 20.33 -8.53
C GLY A 61 -6.84 19.65 -9.83
N ASP A 62 -5.92 19.40 -10.77
CA ASP A 62 -6.22 18.77 -12.07
C ASP A 62 -6.65 17.29 -11.96
N ALA A 63 -6.38 16.66 -10.82
CA ALA A 63 -6.74 15.27 -10.54
C ALA A 63 -7.39 15.16 -9.15
N PRO A 64 -8.19 14.10 -8.88
CA PRO A 64 -8.75 13.88 -7.56
C PRO A 64 -7.66 13.80 -6.49
N PHE A 65 -7.87 14.46 -5.35
CA PHE A 65 -6.94 14.43 -4.20
C PHE A 65 -6.55 13.00 -3.79
N ARG A 66 -7.48 12.05 -3.92
CA ARG A 66 -7.24 10.63 -3.66
C ARG A 66 -6.07 10.08 -4.49
N GLY A 67 -5.94 10.43 -5.76
CA GLY A 67 -4.83 9.99 -6.61
C GLY A 67 -3.49 10.54 -6.13
N PHE A 68 -3.47 11.84 -5.80
CA PHE A 68 -2.30 12.50 -5.21
C PHE A 68 -1.89 11.84 -3.88
N LEU A 69 -2.85 11.61 -2.99
CA LEU A 69 -2.65 10.96 -1.70
C LEU A 69 -2.00 9.57 -1.85
N PHE A 70 -2.50 8.73 -2.76
CA PHE A 70 -1.93 7.41 -2.98
C PHE A 70 -0.57 7.43 -3.68
N GLY A 71 -0.29 8.46 -4.49
CA GLY A 71 1.06 8.71 -5.02
C GLY A 71 2.06 8.98 -3.90
N VAL A 72 1.71 9.85 -2.95
CA VAL A 72 2.53 10.12 -1.75
C VAL A 72 2.67 8.84 -0.92
N ALA A 73 1.57 8.14 -0.62
CA ALA A 73 1.56 6.91 0.17
C ALA A 73 2.49 5.84 -0.43
N ARG A 74 2.47 5.67 -1.75
CA ARG A 74 3.37 4.76 -2.48
C ARG A 74 4.84 5.15 -2.27
N ASN A 75 5.18 6.42 -2.45
CA ASN A 75 6.55 6.88 -2.27
C ASN A 75 7.04 6.71 -0.83
N THR A 76 6.19 7.01 0.15
CA THR A 76 6.46 6.79 1.58
C THR A 76 6.72 5.31 1.87
N LEU A 77 5.91 4.39 1.31
CA LEU A 77 6.12 2.95 1.47
C LEU A 77 7.44 2.48 0.85
N LEU A 78 7.75 2.93 -0.36
CA LEU A 78 8.99 2.57 -1.04
C LEU A 78 10.21 3.08 -0.29
N HIS A 79 10.13 4.30 0.27
CA HIS A 79 11.19 4.84 1.11
C HIS A 79 11.37 4.00 2.37
N HIS A 80 10.28 3.61 3.03
CA HIS A 80 10.32 2.71 4.19
C HIS A 80 11.02 1.38 3.87
N PHE A 81 10.65 0.71 2.78
CA PHE A 81 11.30 -0.54 2.39
C PHE A 81 12.76 -0.36 2.01
N ARG A 82 13.11 0.67 1.22
CA ARG A 82 14.51 0.97 0.91
C ARG A 82 15.34 1.18 2.17
N SER A 83 14.82 1.96 3.12
CA SER A 83 15.50 2.23 4.39
C SER A 83 15.70 0.96 5.21
N ARG A 84 14.68 0.09 5.28
CA ARG A 84 14.65 -1.16 6.04
C ARG A 84 15.54 -2.25 5.46
N PHE A 85 15.67 -2.30 4.13
CA PHE A 85 16.45 -3.32 3.42
C PHE A 85 17.75 -2.79 2.83
N ARG A 86 18.27 -1.67 3.34
CA ARG A 86 19.52 -1.04 2.88
C ARG A 86 20.72 -2.01 2.81
N ASP A 87 20.74 -3.04 3.66
CA ASP A 87 21.80 -4.07 3.68
C ASP A 87 21.54 -5.25 2.72
N ARG A 88 20.35 -5.34 2.12
CA ARG A 88 20.03 -6.28 1.03
C ARG A 88 20.09 -5.51 -0.28
N LEU A 89 21.24 -5.56 -0.94
CA LEU A 89 21.59 -4.88 -2.20
C LEU A 89 20.65 -5.13 -3.41
N ASP A 90 19.51 -5.80 -3.24
CA ASP A 90 18.66 -6.35 -4.32
C ASP A 90 17.18 -5.92 -4.22
N PHE A 91 16.84 -4.87 -3.46
CA PHE A 91 15.46 -4.37 -3.41
C PHE A 91 15.07 -3.66 -4.72
N ASP A 92 14.23 -4.31 -5.53
CA ASP A 92 13.59 -3.75 -6.71
C ASP A 92 12.06 -3.83 -6.56
N ALA A 93 11.41 -2.68 -6.45
CA ALA A 93 9.96 -2.59 -6.27
C ALA A 93 9.13 -3.18 -7.44
N SER A 94 9.74 -3.43 -8.59
CA SER A 94 9.10 -4.09 -9.74
C SER A 94 9.26 -5.61 -9.73
N ARG A 95 10.20 -6.15 -8.94
CA ARG A 95 10.56 -7.58 -8.92
C ARG A 95 10.36 -8.23 -7.55
N SER A 96 10.36 -7.45 -6.47
CA SER A 96 10.17 -7.92 -5.10
C SER A 96 8.71 -7.85 -4.68
N SER A 97 8.14 -8.97 -4.21
CA SER A 97 6.81 -8.97 -3.60
C SER A 97 6.89 -8.56 -2.13
N VAL A 98 5.78 -8.09 -1.56
CA VAL A 98 5.65 -7.81 -0.11
C VAL A 98 6.07 -9.02 0.74
N ALA A 99 5.80 -10.24 0.27
CA ALA A 99 6.15 -11.46 0.98
C ALA A 99 7.66 -11.76 0.97
N ASP A 100 8.41 -11.34 -0.06
CA ASP A 100 9.88 -11.48 -0.10
C ASP A 100 10.56 -10.48 0.86
N LEU A 101 9.83 -9.45 1.25
CA LEU A 101 10.26 -8.39 2.16
C LEU A 101 9.87 -8.69 3.61
N ASP A 102 9.10 -9.73 3.92
CA ASP A 102 8.83 -10.11 5.32
C ASP A 102 10.00 -10.95 5.87
N PRO A 103 10.77 -10.46 6.85
CA PRO A 103 11.96 -11.18 7.36
C PRO A 103 11.62 -12.37 8.27
N ARG A 104 10.34 -12.70 8.53
CA ARG A 104 9.96 -13.75 9.46
C ARG A 104 10.08 -15.16 8.84
N PRO A 105 10.68 -16.15 9.53
CA PRO A 105 10.72 -17.56 9.07
C PRO A 105 9.33 -18.19 8.91
N SER A 106 8.34 -17.71 9.68
CA SER A 106 6.95 -18.15 9.62
C SER A 106 6.28 -17.83 8.27
N THR A 107 6.74 -16.82 7.53
CA THR A 107 6.18 -16.42 6.25
C THR A 107 6.57 -17.36 5.11
N ILE A 108 7.75 -17.99 5.17
CA ILE A 108 8.19 -19.02 4.20
C ILE A 108 7.38 -20.30 4.40
N ALA A 109 7.20 -20.74 5.64
CA ALA A 109 6.37 -21.91 5.96
C ALA A 109 4.89 -21.66 5.64
N ALA A 110 4.38 -20.45 5.92
CA ALA A 110 3.03 -20.05 5.55
C ALA A 110 2.85 -19.99 4.02
N ARG A 111 3.84 -19.50 3.27
CA ARG A 111 3.82 -19.53 1.79
C ARG A 111 3.68 -20.95 1.24
N ASN A 112 4.49 -21.88 1.74
CA ASN A 112 4.44 -23.27 1.29
C ASN A 112 3.08 -23.92 1.62
N ALA A 113 2.53 -23.62 2.80
CA ALA A 113 1.22 -24.11 3.21
C ALA A 113 0.08 -23.50 2.37
N GLU A 114 0.13 -22.20 2.08
CA GLU A 114 -0.87 -21.49 1.27
C GLU A 114 -0.87 -21.99 -0.18
N GLN A 115 0.32 -22.15 -0.77
CA GLN A 115 0.50 -22.67 -2.12
C GLN A 115 0.03 -24.13 -2.24
N THR A 116 0.31 -24.95 -1.22
CA THR A 116 -0.20 -26.33 -1.17
C THR A 116 -1.73 -26.34 -1.13
N ARG A 117 -2.35 -25.49 -0.30
CA ARG A 117 -3.82 -25.37 -0.23
C ARG A 117 -4.44 -24.89 -1.54
N LEU A 118 -3.80 -23.94 -2.23
CA LEU A 118 -4.26 -23.46 -3.52
C LEU A 118 -4.23 -24.58 -4.57
N LEU A 119 -3.14 -25.33 -4.63
CA LEU A 119 -2.99 -26.48 -5.54
C LEU A 119 -3.99 -27.60 -5.21
N GLU A 120 -4.24 -27.88 -3.93
CA GLU A 120 -5.28 -28.82 -3.49
C GLU A 120 -6.69 -28.36 -3.85
N ALA A 121 -6.95 -27.05 -3.73
CA ALA A 121 -8.23 -26.47 -4.11
C ALA A 121 -8.44 -26.52 -5.64
N MET A 122 -7.41 -26.25 -6.44
CA MET A 122 -7.47 -26.37 -7.91
C MET A 122 -7.84 -27.78 -8.36
N ARG A 123 -7.30 -28.81 -7.69
CA ARG A 123 -7.61 -30.23 -7.96
C ARG A 123 -9.05 -30.64 -7.61
N ARG A 124 -9.83 -29.79 -6.96
CA ARG A 124 -11.22 -30.04 -6.56
C ARG A 124 -12.25 -29.32 -7.44
N ILE A 125 -11.79 -28.56 -8.42
CA ILE A 125 -12.64 -27.84 -9.37
C ILE A 125 -12.80 -28.71 -10.63
N PRO A 126 -13.94 -28.65 -11.35
CA PRO A 126 -14.10 -29.31 -12.63
C PRO A 126 -12.96 -29.00 -13.61
N VAL A 127 -12.48 -30.03 -14.31
CA VAL A 127 -11.30 -29.98 -15.18
C VAL A 127 -11.35 -28.84 -16.19
N ASP A 128 -12.50 -28.59 -16.82
CA ASP A 128 -12.65 -27.51 -17.81
C ASP A 128 -12.38 -26.12 -17.21
N LEU A 129 -12.79 -25.89 -15.96
CA LEU A 129 -12.56 -24.62 -15.26
C LEU A 129 -11.11 -24.50 -14.77
N GLN A 130 -10.48 -25.61 -14.37
CA GLN A 130 -9.07 -25.63 -14.01
C GLN A 130 -8.19 -25.24 -15.20
N ILE A 131 -8.45 -25.81 -16.38
CA ILE A 131 -7.74 -25.50 -17.63
C ILE A 131 -7.88 -24.01 -17.99
N VAL A 132 -9.09 -23.44 -17.87
CA VAL A 132 -9.33 -22.01 -18.14
C VAL A 132 -8.53 -21.10 -17.20
N ILE A 133 -8.47 -21.45 -15.90
CA ILE A 133 -7.70 -20.69 -14.91
C ILE A 133 -6.19 -20.80 -15.17
N GLU A 134 -5.69 -21.99 -15.51
CA GLU A 134 -4.28 -22.21 -15.83
C GLU A 134 -3.85 -21.41 -17.07
N LEU A 135 -4.66 -21.41 -18.13
CA LEU A 135 -4.37 -20.64 -19.36
C LEU A 135 -4.43 -19.12 -19.13
N HIS A 136 -5.33 -18.62 -18.29
CA HIS A 136 -5.47 -17.17 -18.06
C HIS A 136 -4.36 -16.56 -17.20
N TYR A 137 -3.73 -17.35 -16.31
CA TYR A 137 -2.71 -16.86 -15.38
C TYR A 137 -1.26 -17.14 -15.82
N TRP A 138 -1.05 -18.05 -16.80
CA TRP A 138 0.29 -18.44 -17.28
C TRP A 138 0.61 -18.05 -18.74
N GLU A 139 -0.27 -17.30 -19.42
CA GLU A 139 0.03 -16.50 -20.62
C GLU A 139 0.06 -14.99 -20.28
#